data_AF-A0A0S7Y2V6-F1
#
_entry.id   AF-A0A0S7Y2V6-F1
#
_cell.length_a   1.000
_cell.length_b   1.000
_cell.length_c   1.000
_cell.angle_alpha   90.00
_cell.angle_beta   90.00
_cell.angle_gamma   90.00
#
_symmetry.space_group_name_H-M   'P 1'
#
loop_
_entity.id
_entity.type
_entity.pdbx_description
1 polymer ?
#
loop_
_entity_poly.entity_id
_entity_poly.type
_entity_poly.pdbx_seq_one_letter_code
_entity_poly.pdbx_strand_id
1 'polypeptide(L)'
;MITQNSKLKTQKYCCFALCVLSITLVLSGPVYAQQKAEAGEALTRGEAVVRISATDFMKKKIGELLSWTIGYDISKVSRVRLTPTINYIKAVPRKAPPDGRTIIEILASVDDPGGLKNIVGVRADLSSIGRLPNTMLVDNGLFGDEKASDGIYTLQTSASPMIKHGVKEVPVAVANKKGWLALAKTSLDIRRNPDIIGARFTPERVRAGSRSSVTLTVEIDNPGRIEDVEKVTADLRAFGYPDLALLRNDGRGGDAVAGDDIFSVQFLFPEFVKEGEYSIRVGASNLVGGYGFTDVVLKVYK
;
A
#
# COMPACT_ATOMS: atom_id res chain seq x y z
N MET A 1 -50.05 91.21 25.89
CA MET A 1 -49.18 92.39 25.71
C MET A 1 -47.72 91.97 25.77
N ILE A 2 -46.85 92.75 25.14
CA ILE A 2 -45.38 92.63 25.00
C ILE A 2 -44.74 92.52 26.42
N THR A 3 -43.65 91.78 26.71
CA THR A 3 -42.26 92.06 26.28
C THR A 3 -41.30 90.86 26.46
N GLN A 4 -40.23 90.85 25.65
CA GLN A 4 -38.98 90.07 25.82
C GLN A 4 -38.22 90.54 27.11
N ASN A 5 -37.10 90.00 27.60
CA ASN A 5 -35.95 89.28 27.02
C ASN A 5 -35.33 88.38 28.16
N SER A 6 -34.11 87.84 28.19
CA SER A 6 -32.86 87.98 27.42
C SER A 6 -32.16 86.61 27.18
N LYS A 7 -30.82 86.54 27.18
CA LYS A 7 -30.01 85.37 26.76
C LYS A 7 -28.67 85.23 27.52
N LEU A 8 -28.10 84.02 27.44
CA LEU A 8 -26.67 83.65 27.45
C LEU A 8 -25.79 83.82 28.73
N LYS A 9 -25.31 82.70 29.31
CA LYS A 9 -23.86 82.30 29.43
C LYS A 9 -23.64 81.14 30.43
N THR A 10 -23.65 79.87 29.98
CA THR A 10 -22.98 78.74 30.68
C THR A 10 -22.80 77.50 29.79
N GLN A 11 -22.07 77.64 28.67
CA GLN A 11 -21.74 76.51 27.79
C GLN A 11 -20.29 76.62 27.31
N LYS A 12 -19.31 76.22 28.15
CA LYS A 12 -17.89 76.07 27.71
C LYS A 12 -16.89 75.30 28.59
N TYR A 13 -17.25 74.74 29.75
CA TYR A 13 -16.26 74.14 30.68
C TYR A 13 -16.33 72.62 30.94
N CYS A 14 -17.33 71.89 30.43
CA CYS A 14 -17.43 70.44 30.66
C CYS A 14 -16.66 69.54 29.67
N CYS A 15 -16.09 70.07 28.59
CA CYS A 15 -15.60 69.25 27.47
C CYS A 15 -14.08 69.02 27.43
N PHE A 16 -13.30 69.63 28.34
CA PHE A 16 -11.83 69.55 28.33
C PHE A 16 -11.22 68.59 29.36
N ALA A 17 -11.97 68.20 30.41
CA ALA A 17 -11.44 67.40 31.52
C ALA A 17 -11.41 65.88 31.25
N LEU A 18 -12.21 65.37 30.30
CA LEU A 18 -12.30 63.92 30.03
C LEU A 18 -11.33 63.39 28.97
N CYS A 19 -10.73 64.24 28.12
CA CYS A 19 -9.78 63.78 27.09
C CYS A 19 -8.35 63.58 27.60
N VAL A 20 -7.96 64.20 28.73
CA VAL A 20 -6.57 64.17 29.21
C VAL A 20 -6.26 62.91 30.05
N LEU A 21 -7.26 62.32 30.71
CA LEU A 21 -7.07 61.10 31.53
C LEU A 21 -7.00 59.80 30.71
N SER A 22 -7.48 59.81 29.46
CA SER A 22 -7.48 58.63 28.57
C SER A 22 -6.16 58.43 27.82
N ILE A 23 -5.37 59.50 27.63
CA ILE A 23 -4.15 59.48 26.81
C ILE A 23 -2.94 58.99 27.62
N THR A 24 -2.92 59.18 28.94
CA THR A 24 -1.83 58.73 29.82
C THR A 24 -1.83 57.23 30.11
N LEU A 25 -2.92 56.49 29.86
CA LEU A 25 -3.00 55.04 30.08
C LEU A 25 -2.65 54.17 28.85
N VAL A 26 -2.59 54.74 27.65
CA VAL A 26 -2.29 53.98 26.41
C VAL A 26 -0.79 53.98 26.07
N LEU A 27 0.00 54.90 26.65
CA LEU A 27 1.44 55.03 26.37
C LEU A 27 2.36 54.37 27.41
N SER A 28 1.85 53.94 28.57
CA SER A 28 2.65 53.28 29.61
C SER A 28 2.90 51.79 29.34
N GLY A 29 1.96 51.10 28.69
CA GLY A 29 2.05 49.68 28.33
C GLY A 29 3.32 49.28 27.54
N PRO A 30 3.65 49.91 26.40
CA PRO A 30 4.84 49.55 25.63
C PRO A 30 6.15 49.84 26.39
N VAL A 31 6.22 50.96 27.11
CA VAL A 31 7.43 51.38 27.85
C VAL A 31 7.76 50.41 28.99
N TYR A 32 6.75 50.03 29.80
CA TYR A 32 6.94 49.10 30.91
C TYR A 32 7.33 47.69 30.44
N ALA A 33 6.75 47.23 29.32
CA ALA A 33 7.04 45.93 28.74
C ALA A 33 8.42 45.88 28.03
N GLN A 34 8.96 47.03 27.62
CA GLN A 34 10.29 47.13 27.01
C GLN A 34 11.40 47.07 28.06
N GLN A 35 11.23 47.74 29.22
CA GLN A 35 12.17 47.64 30.34
C GLN A 35 12.32 46.19 30.88
N LYS A 36 11.24 45.41 30.97
CA LYS A 36 11.32 43.99 31.39
C LYS A 36 12.10 43.10 30.40
N ALA A 37 12.04 43.42 29.11
CA ALA A 37 12.74 42.65 28.08
C ALA A 37 14.26 42.86 28.13
N GLU A 38 14.69 44.08 28.45
CA GLU A 38 16.11 44.41 28.69
C GLU A 38 16.62 43.87 30.04
N ALA A 39 15.73 43.70 31.02
CA ALA A 39 16.04 43.12 32.34
C ALA A 39 16.09 41.58 32.37
N GLY A 40 15.83 40.89 31.25
CA GLY A 40 15.91 39.43 31.16
C GLY A 40 14.79 38.65 31.86
N GLU A 41 13.69 39.30 32.27
CA GLU A 41 12.55 38.61 32.88
C GLU A 41 11.78 37.76 31.85
N ALA A 42 11.46 36.52 32.24
CA ALA A 42 10.70 35.61 31.39
C ALA A 42 9.27 36.11 31.16
N LEU A 43 8.90 36.26 29.89
CA LEU A 43 7.59 36.75 29.48
C LEU A 43 6.47 35.83 30.00
N THR A 44 5.45 36.40 30.65
CA THR A 44 4.31 35.60 31.13
C THR A 44 3.47 35.09 29.94
N ARG A 45 2.70 34.01 30.16
CA ARG A 45 1.79 33.48 29.11
C ARG A 45 0.80 34.53 28.59
N GLY A 46 0.30 35.41 29.47
CA GLY A 46 -0.59 36.51 29.10
C GLY A 46 0.09 37.52 28.18
N GLU A 47 1.27 38.01 28.57
CA GLU A 47 2.06 38.96 27.78
C GLU A 47 2.52 38.35 26.44
N ALA A 48 2.85 37.05 26.40
CA ALA A 48 3.17 36.33 25.18
C ALA A 48 1.98 36.29 24.22
N VAL A 49 0.79 35.95 24.71
CA VAL A 49 -0.45 35.95 23.91
C VAL A 49 -0.76 37.36 23.40
N VAL A 50 -0.62 38.40 24.23
CA VAL A 50 -0.83 39.80 23.82
C VAL A 50 0.18 40.20 22.73
N ARG A 51 1.48 39.93 22.90
CA ARG A 51 2.50 40.28 21.88
C ARG A 51 2.29 39.53 20.58
N ILE A 52 1.98 38.22 20.63
CA ILE A 52 1.75 37.39 19.45
C ILE A 52 0.47 37.82 18.71
N SER A 53 -0.64 38.01 19.43
CA SER A 53 -1.92 38.45 18.82
C SER A 53 -1.87 39.88 18.26
N ALA A 54 -1.02 40.74 18.82
CA ALA A 54 -0.78 42.09 18.30
C ALA A 54 0.01 42.12 16.97
N THR A 55 0.67 41.04 16.56
CA THR A 55 1.40 41.00 15.27
C THR A 55 0.44 41.07 14.08
N ASP A 56 0.85 41.77 13.02
CA ASP A 56 0.01 41.91 11.82
C ASP A 56 -0.18 40.58 11.07
N PHE A 57 0.77 39.65 11.22
CA PHE A 57 0.62 38.26 10.78
C PHE A 57 -0.58 37.58 11.45
N MET A 58 -0.69 37.66 12.78
CA MET A 58 -1.80 37.04 13.51
C MET A 58 -3.13 37.75 13.27
N LYS A 59 -3.14 39.10 13.23
CA LYS A 59 -4.35 39.87 12.88
C LYS A 59 -4.87 39.48 11.50
N LYS A 60 -3.98 39.37 10.49
CA LYS A 60 -4.33 38.92 9.14
C LYS A 60 -4.89 37.50 9.15
N LYS A 61 -4.26 36.57 9.86
CA LYS A 61 -4.75 35.18 9.97
C LYS A 61 -6.10 35.08 10.66
N ILE A 62 -6.34 35.83 11.74
CA ILE A 62 -7.64 35.91 12.43
C ILE A 62 -8.71 36.49 11.51
N GLY A 63 -8.38 37.52 10.70
CA GLY A 63 -9.27 38.08 9.69
C GLY A 63 -9.61 37.10 8.55
N GLU A 64 -8.63 36.31 8.08
CA GLU A 64 -8.85 35.25 7.08
C GLU A 64 -9.83 34.16 7.59
N LEU A 65 -9.81 33.86 8.90
CA LEU A 65 -10.74 32.93 9.55
C LEU A 65 -12.15 33.50 9.74
N LEU A 66 -12.34 34.82 9.68
CA LEU A 66 -13.66 35.42 9.88
C LEU A 66 -14.56 35.20 8.64
N SER A 67 -15.81 34.85 8.90
CA SER A 67 -16.90 34.78 7.92
C SER A 67 -18.08 35.56 8.46
N TRP A 68 -18.56 36.55 7.69
CA TRP A 68 -19.70 37.39 8.10
C TRP A 68 -21.00 36.60 8.31
N THR A 69 -21.10 35.40 7.73
CA THR A 69 -22.30 34.55 7.81
C THR A 69 -22.23 33.50 8.93
N ILE A 70 -21.03 33.10 9.38
CA ILE A 70 -20.83 31.92 10.26
C ILE A 70 -19.92 32.22 11.47
N GLY A 71 -19.33 33.42 11.56
CA GLY A 71 -18.34 33.75 12.58
C GLY A 71 -16.96 33.20 12.23
N TYR A 72 -16.24 32.61 13.19
CA TYR A 72 -14.94 31.99 12.91
C TYR A 72 -15.11 30.66 12.18
N ASP A 73 -14.71 30.64 10.91
CA ASP A 73 -14.79 29.49 10.04
C ASP A 73 -13.62 28.53 10.30
N ILE A 74 -13.90 27.50 11.10
CA ILE A 74 -12.94 26.46 11.49
C ILE A 74 -12.48 25.62 10.28
N SER A 75 -13.19 25.67 9.13
CA SER A 75 -12.71 25.01 7.89
C SER A 75 -11.52 25.74 7.25
N LYS A 76 -11.41 27.06 7.47
CA LYS A 76 -10.27 27.88 7.02
C LYS A 76 -9.06 27.80 7.95
N VAL A 77 -9.21 27.24 9.15
CA VAL A 77 -8.06 26.88 9.99
C VAL A 77 -7.31 25.81 9.24
N SER A 78 -6.09 26.16 8.78
CA SER A 78 -5.23 25.23 8.07
C SER A 78 -5.00 23.99 8.94
N ARG A 79 -5.72 22.91 8.61
CA ARG A 79 -5.46 21.57 9.12
C ARG A 79 -4.18 21.10 8.45
N VAL A 80 -3.04 21.59 8.95
CA VAL A 80 -1.73 21.19 8.45
C VAL A 80 -1.65 19.68 8.62
N ARG A 81 -1.74 18.96 7.50
CA ARG A 81 -1.48 17.53 7.49
C ARG A 81 0.00 17.38 7.83
N LEU A 82 0.29 16.87 9.01
CA LEU A 82 1.65 16.65 9.51
C LEU A 82 2.01 15.16 9.55
N THR A 83 1.03 14.30 9.31
CA THR A 83 1.22 12.86 9.17
C THR A 83 1.72 12.51 7.77
N PRO A 84 2.69 11.59 7.65
CA PRO A 84 3.00 10.97 6.37
C PRO A 84 1.81 10.14 5.90
N THR A 85 1.86 9.69 4.65
CA THR A 85 0.86 8.84 4.02
C THR A 85 1.50 7.66 3.33
N ILE A 86 0.86 6.51 3.41
CA ILE A 86 1.20 5.33 2.64
C ILE A 86 0.14 5.22 1.54
N ASN A 87 0.54 5.40 0.28
CA ASN A 87 -0.37 5.38 -0.87
C ASN A 87 -0.75 3.94 -1.24
N TYR A 88 0.22 3.03 -1.20
CA TYR A 88 0.03 1.59 -1.32
C TYR A 88 1.18 0.82 -0.64
N ILE A 89 0.92 -0.45 -0.33
CA ILE A 89 1.96 -1.45 -0.05
C ILE A 89 1.64 -2.70 -0.88
N LYS A 90 2.65 -3.30 -1.51
CA LYS A 90 2.55 -4.58 -2.20
C LYS A 90 3.70 -5.52 -1.80
N ALA A 91 3.39 -6.80 -1.64
CA ALA A 91 4.36 -7.89 -1.71
C ALA A 91 4.38 -8.45 -3.14
N VAL A 92 5.56 -8.67 -3.71
CA VAL A 92 5.77 -9.23 -5.05
C VAL A 92 6.84 -10.34 -4.97
N PRO A 93 6.54 -11.59 -5.33
CA PRO A 93 5.22 -12.12 -5.69
C PRO A 93 4.26 -12.11 -4.48
N ARG A 94 2.95 -12.17 -4.75
CA ARG A 94 1.91 -12.25 -3.70
C ARG A 94 1.77 -13.64 -3.07
N LYS A 95 2.31 -14.67 -3.72
CA LYS A 95 2.39 -16.05 -3.25
C LYS A 95 3.87 -16.46 -3.23
N ALA A 96 4.33 -17.09 -2.16
CA ALA A 96 5.71 -17.58 -2.08
C ALA A 96 5.82 -18.88 -1.27
N PRO A 97 6.74 -19.80 -1.61
CA PRO A 97 7.01 -20.97 -0.81
C PRO A 97 7.85 -20.61 0.43
N PRO A 98 7.69 -21.35 1.54
CA PRO A 98 8.60 -21.30 2.67
C PRO A 98 9.85 -22.15 2.35
N ASP A 99 10.75 -21.57 1.57
CA ASP A 99 11.98 -22.20 1.07
C ASP A 99 13.27 -21.49 1.55
N GLY A 100 13.15 -20.27 2.08
CA GLY A 100 14.27 -19.40 2.45
C GLY A 100 15.00 -18.75 1.27
N ARG A 101 14.58 -19.00 0.02
CA ARG A 101 15.30 -18.68 -1.23
C ARG A 101 14.50 -17.79 -2.18
N THR A 102 13.19 -18.02 -2.32
CA THR A 102 12.32 -17.19 -3.15
C THR A 102 12.37 -15.75 -2.67
N ILE A 103 12.82 -14.85 -3.53
CA ILE A 103 12.89 -13.42 -3.25
C ILE A 103 11.47 -12.85 -3.25
N ILE A 104 11.17 -12.08 -2.22
CA ILE A 104 9.91 -11.37 -2.02
C ILE A 104 10.27 -9.91 -1.81
N GLU A 105 9.75 -9.06 -2.67
CA GLU A 105 9.92 -7.61 -2.62
C GLU A 105 8.71 -6.98 -1.93
N ILE A 106 8.97 -6.21 -0.88
CA ILE A 106 7.96 -5.40 -0.20
C ILE A 106 8.18 -3.96 -0.62
N LEU A 107 7.22 -3.41 -1.36
CA LEU A 107 7.26 -2.04 -1.86
C LEU A 107 6.19 -1.20 -1.17
N ALA A 108 6.56 -0.04 -0.64
CA ALA A 108 5.66 0.92 -0.03
C ALA A 108 5.83 2.29 -0.70
N SER A 109 4.79 2.78 -1.39
CA SER A 109 4.77 4.17 -1.86
C SER A 109 4.35 5.07 -0.71
N VAL A 110 5.19 6.06 -0.42
CA VAL A 110 5.08 6.96 0.71
C VAL A 110 5.10 8.40 0.22
N ASP A 111 4.32 9.26 0.87
CA ASP A 111 4.41 10.71 0.72
C ASP A 111 4.37 11.37 2.11
N ASP A 112 4.85 12.61 2.21
CA ASP A 112 4.77 13.43 3.41
C ASP A 112 4.53 14.89 3.01
N PRO A 113 3.60 15.62 3.65
CA PRO A 113 3.35 17.04 3.32
C PRO A 113 4.53 17.99 3.52
N GLY A 114 5.58 17.57 4.24
CA GLY A 114 6.89 18.24 4.33
C GLY A 114 7.93 17.78 3.29
N GLY A 115 7.50 16.97 2.31
CA GLY A 115 8.32 16.32 1.29
C GLY A 115 9.03 15.05 1.77
N LEU A 116 9.45 14.18 0.84
CA LEU A 116 10.09 12.89 1.14
C LEU A 116 11.33 13.00 2.07
N LYS A 117 12.08 14.11 2.00
CA LYS A 117 13.20 14.40 2.92
C LYS A 117 12.79 14.58 4.38
N ASN A 118 11.49 14.64 4.69
CA ASN A 118 10.94 14.65 6.03
C ASN A 118 10.70 13.23 6.59
N ILE A 119 10.69 12.18 5.75
CA ILE A 119 10.67 10.79 6.21
C ILE A 119 11.99 10.47 6.95
N VAL A 120 11.87 9.78 8.10
CA VAL A 120 12.99 9.25 8.90
C VAL A 120 13.25 7.80 8.58
N GLY A 121 12.19 7.04 8.31
CA GLY A 121 12.32 5.64 7.90
C GLY A 121 10.97 4.99 7.65
N VAL A 122 11.03 3.95 6.81
CA VAL A 122 9.95 3.04 6.51
C VAL A 122 10.40 1.66 7.00
N ARG A 123 9.56 0.97 7.78
CA ARG A 123 9.91 -0.31 8.42
C ARG A 123 8.78 -1.32 8.30
N ALA A 124 9.13 -2.56 7.92
CA ALA A 124 8.21 -3.70 7.95
C ALA A 124 8.44 -4.58 9.19
N ASP A 125 7.37 -5.14 9.73
CA ASP A 125 7.44 -6.26 10.65
C ASP A 125 7.32 -7.58 9.87
N LEU A 126 8.43 -8.31 9.75
CA LEU A 126 8.51 -9.58 9.03
C LEU A 126 8.40 -10.81 9.94
N SER A 127 8.02 -10.64 11.21
CA SER A 127 7.86 -11.75 12.16
C SER A 127 6.83 -12.78 11.68
N SER A 128 5.78 -12.35 10.97
CA SER A 128 4.73 -13.20 10.40
C SER A 128 5.23 -14.18 9.32
N ILE A 129 6.38 -13.89 8.69
CA ILE A 129 7.08 -14.79 7.74
C ILE A 129 8.33 -15.45 8.33
N GLY A 130 8.54 -15.32 9.66
CA GLY A 130 9.70 -15.89 10.36
C GLY A 130 11.01 -15.16 10.09
N ARG A 131 10.96 -13.85 9.81
CA ARG A 131 12.12 -12.97 9.64
C ARG A 131 12.12 -11.86 10.71
N LEU A 132 13.09 -10.95 10.66
CA LEU A 132 13.28 -9.94 11.70
C LEU A 132 12.17 -8.87 11.68
N PRO A 133 11.60 -8.50 12.84
CA PRO A 133 10.72 -7.34 12.94
C PRO A 133 11.51 -6.04 12.73
N ASN A 134 10.79 -4.94 12.45
CA ASN A 134 11.37 -3.59 12.27
C ASN A 134 12.42 -3.46 11.16
N THR A 135 12.40 -4.34 10.15
CA THR A 135 13.35 -4.31 9.02
C THR A 135 13.09 -3.07 8.16
N MET A 136 14.15 -2.34 7.79
CA MET A 136 14.06 -1.08 7.06
C MET A 136 13.87 -1.30 5.55
N LEU A 137 12.97 -0.52 4.94
CA LEU A 137 12.84 -0.40 3.48
C LEU A 137 13.66 0.83 3.03
N VAL A 138 14.22 0.79 1.82
CA VAL A 138 15.11 1.82 1.27
C VAL A 138 14.60 2.40 -0.05
N ASP A 139 14.88 3.68 -0.27
CA ASP A 139 14.57 4.47 -1.47
C ASP A 139 15.90 5.10 -1.93
N ASN A 140 16.75 4.29 -2.57
CA ASN A 140 18.16 4.56 -2.84
C ASN A 140 18.70 3.97 -4.16
N GLY A 141 17.87 3.35 -4.99
CA GLY A 141 18.25 2.71 -6.27
C GLY A 141 19.10 1.45 -6.12
N LEU A 142 19.02 0.76 -4.97
CA LEU A 142 19.78 -0.46 -4.67
C LEU A 142 18.90 -1.51 -3.96
N PHE A 143 19.36 -2.77 -3.92
CA PHE A 143 18.72 -3.86 -3.16
C PHE A 143 17.22 -4.11 -3.50
N GLY A 144 16.90 -4.04 -4.80
CA GLY A 144 15.54 -4.20 -5.33
C GLY A 144 14.80 -2.88 -5.56
N ASP A 145 15.32 -1.77 -5.04
CA ASP A 145 14.79 -0.45 -5.40
C ASP A 145 15.25 -0.02 -6.79
N GLU A 146 14.31 0.29 -7.69
CA GLU A 146 14.60 0.64 -9.08
C GLU A 146 15.16 2.07 -9.23
N LYS A 147 14.74 3.00 -8.37
CA LYS A 147 15.01 4.43 -8.57
C LYS A 147 15.06 5.23 -7.27
N ALA A 148 16.27 5.69 -6.95
CA ALA A 148 16.52 6.52 -5.78
C ALA A 148 15.68 7.81 -5.70
N SER A 149 15.19 8.09 -4.50
CA SER A 149 14.45 9.29 -4.08
C SER A 149 13.15 9.55 -4.86
N ASP A 150 12.42 8.49 -5.23
CA ASP A 150 11.12 8.61 -5.89
C ASP A 150 9.90 8.40 -4.95
N GLY A 151 10.15 8.03 -3.68
CA GLY A 151 9.13 7.80 -2.67
C GLY A 151 8.60 6.36 -2.62
N ILE A 152 9.13 5.45 -3.43
CA ILE A 152 8.89 4.01 -3.35
C ILE A 152 10.00 3.39 -2.51
N TYR A 153 9.68 3.02 -1.28
CA TYR A 153 10.62 2.33 -0.41
C TYR A 153 10.49 0.82 -0.64
N THR A 154 11.62 0.16 -0.90
CA THR A 154 11.67 -1.26 -1.27
C THR A 154 12.51 -2.08 -0.28
N LEU A 155 12.17 -3.36 -0.12
CA LEU A 155 12.90 -4.34 0.69
C LEU A 155 12.79 -5.73 0.07
N GLN A 156 13.93 -6.32 -0.29
CA GLN A 156 14.03 -7.74 -0.65
C GLN A 156 14.17 -8.61 0.61
N THR A 157 13.37 -9.67 0.68
CA THR A 157 13.39 -10.68 1.76
C THR A 157 12.99 -12.06 1.22
N SER A 158 12.86 -13.07 2.09
CA SER A 158 12.29 -14.37 1.73
C SER A 158 11.57 -14.99 2.93
N ALA A 159 10.61 -15.89 2.72
CA ALA A 159 9.92 -16.58 3.80
C ALA A 159 10.83 -17.60 4.49
N SER A 160 10.73 -17.74 5.82
CA SER A 160 11.51 -18.74 6.57
C SER A 160 11.07 -20.18 6.19
N PRO A 161 11.99 -21.14 5.97
CA PRO A 161 11.65 -22.53 5.66
C PRO A 161 10.73 -23.23 6.68
N MET A 162 10.74 -22.73 7.92
CA MET A 162 9.98 -23.29 9.06
C MET A 162 8.64 -22.59 9.32
N ILE A 163 8.28 -21.54 8.56
CA ILE A 163 7.02 -20.82 8.81
C ILE A 163 5.80 -21.65 8.40
N LYS A 164 4.73 -21.58 9.19
CA LYS A 164 3.44 -22.20 8.85
C LYS A 164 2.84 -21.56 7.61
N HIS A 165 2.19 -22.36 6.77
CA HIS A 165 1.47 -21.90 5.57
C HIS A 165 0.29 -20.96 5.85
N GLY A 166 -0.31 -20.45 4.78
CA GLY A 166 -1.46 -19.55 4.78
C GLY A 166 -1.09 -18.07 4.70
N VAL A 167 -2.08 -17.24 4.41
CA VAL A 167 -1.95 -15.78 4.28
C VAL A 167 -1.33 -15.16 5.54
N LYS A 168 -0.28 -14.37 5.33
CA LYS A 168 0.40 -13.55 6.34
C LYS A 168 0.14 -12.09 6.06
N GLU A 169 -0.11 -11.35 7.12
CA GLU A 169 -0.11 -9.89 7.08
C GLU A 169 1.31 -9.40 7.41
N VAL A 170 1.82 -8.47 6.62
CA VAL A 170 3.09 -7.78 6.84
C VAL A 170 2.78 -6.30 7.11
N PRO A 171 2.79 -5.87 8.38
CA PRO A 171 2.65 -4.46 8.75
C PRO A 171 3.83 -3.65 8.26
N VAL A 172 3.57 -2.43 7.78
CA VAL A 172 4.58 -1.42 7.46
C VAL A 172 4.24 -0.12 8.17
N ALA A 173 5.25 0.44 8.83
CA ALA A 173 5.19 1.72 9.52
C ALA A 173 6.10 2.75 8.85
N VAL A 174 5.59 3.96 8.68
CA VAL A 174 6.34 5.13 8.20
C VAL A 174 6.41 6.15 9.34
N ALA A 175 7.60 6.69 9.59
CA ALA A 175 7.81 7.78 10.54
C ALA A 175 8.46 8.99 9.85
N ASN A 176 8.00 10.21 10.19
CA ASN A 176 8.65 11.45 9.77
C ASN A 176 9.46 12.12 10.90
N LYS A 177 10.22 13.18 10.60
CA LYS A 177 11.13 13.85 11.56
C LYS A 177 10.43 14.50 12.75
N LYS A 178 9.11 14.64 12.69
CA LYS A 178 8.27 15.17 13.78
C LYS A 178 7.64 14.05 14.62
N GLY A 179 7.97 12.78 14.35
CA GLY A 179 7.46 11.61 15.06
C GLY A 179 6.05 11.17 14.65
N TRP A 180 5.47 11.75 13.60
CA TRP A 180 4.17 11.30 13.12
C TRP A 180 4.29 9.97 12.39
N LEU A 181 3.34 9.07 12.68
CA LEU A 181 3.30 7.72 12.15
C LEU A 181 2.17 7.55 11.13
N ALA A 182 2.44 6.78 10.08
CA ALA A 182 1.43 6.11 9.28
C ALA A 182 1.64 4.61 9.35
N LEU A 183 0.55 3.84 9.42
CA LEU A 183 0.54 2.39 9.48
C LEU A 183 -0.34 1.85 8.36
N ALA A 184 0.14 0.85 7.65
CA ALA A 184 -0.66 0.03 6.74
C ALA A 184 -0.09 -1.39 6.72
N LYS A 185 -0.69 -2.29 5.93
CA LYS A 185 -0.28 -3.70 5.84
C LYS A 185 -0.48 -4.22 4.43
N THR A 186 0.33 -5.21 4.05
CA THR A 186 0.14 -5.99 2.83
C THR A 186 -0.03 -7.47 3.16
N SER A 187 -0.73 -8.21 2.31
CA SER A 187 -0.91 -9.65 2.45
C SER A 187 0.07 -10.42 1.56
N LEU A 188 0.55 -11.54 2.07
CA LEU A 188 1.47 -12.45 1.39
C LEU A 188 1.06 -13.89 1.70
N ASP A 189 0.75 -14.68 0.68
CA ASP A 189 0.30 -16.06 0.84
C ASP A 189 1.50 -17.03 0.86
N ILE A 190 1.74 -17.65 2.02
CA ILE A 190 2.82 -18.63 2.15
C ILE A 190 2.26 -20.03 1.89
N ARG A 191 2.57 -20.60 0.72
CA ARG A 191 2.08 -21.92 0.30
C ARG A 191 3.09 -22.62 -0.62
N ARG A 192 3.07 -23.94 -0.61
CA ARG A 192 3.97 -24.80 -1.39
C ARG A 192 3.34 -25.36 -2.68
N ASN A 193 2.02 -25.49 -2.72
CA ASN A 193 1.32 -26.17 -3.80
C ASN A 193 1.18 -25.24 -5.01
N PRO A 194 1.54 -25.69 -6.23
CA PRO A 194 1.10 -25.03 -7.45
C PRO A 194 -0.44 -25.09 -7.55
N ASP A 195 -1.07 -24.02 -8.02
CA ASP A 195 -2.49 -24.00 -8.35
C ASP A 195 -2.64 -24.26 -9.87
N ILE A 196 -3.40 -25.30 -10.27
CA ILE A 196 -3.72 -25.51 -11.69
C ILE A 196 -4.95 -24.67 -12.02
N ILE A 197 -4.75 -23.60 -12.78
CA ILE A 197 -5.78 -22.59 -13.07
C ILE A 197 -6.50 -22.83 -14.40
N GLY A 198 -5.89 -23.62 -15.31
CA GLY A 198 -6.52 -24.06 -16.55
C GLY A 198 -6.10 -25.49 -16.91
N ALA A 199 -7.01 -26.29 -17.45
CA ALA A 199 -6.72 -27.59 -18.04
C ALA A 199 -7.75 -27.92 -19.12
N ARG A 200 -7.32 -28.27 -20.33
CA ARG A 200 -8.22 -28.58 -21.46
C ARG A 200 -7.59 -29.55 -22.47
N PHE A 201 -8.45 -30.30 -23.14
CA PHE A 201 -8.07 -31.11 -24.31
C PHE A 201 -8.34 -30.35 -25.62
N THR A 202 -7.46 -30.53 -26.59
CA THR A 202 -7.63 -30.09 -27.98
C THR A 202 -7.42 -31.30 -28.90
N PRO A 203 -8.46 -31.79 -29.62
CA PRO A 203 -9.86 -31.35 -29.55
C PRO A 203 -10.52 -31.70 -28.19
N GLU A 204 -11.52 -30.91 -27.79
CA GLU A 204 -12.28 -31.11 -26.54
C GLU A 204 -13.09 -32.41 -26.51
N ARG A 205 -13.36 -32.97 -27.70
CA ARG A 205 -14.13 -34.21 -27.87
C ARG A 205 -13.52 -35.06 -28.97
N VAL A 206 -13.47 -36.37 -28.76
CA VAL A 206 -12.84 -37.34 -29.68
C VAL A 206 -13.84 -38.43 -30.04
N ARG A 207 -13.73 -38.99 -31.24
CA ARG A 207 -14.62 -40.07 -31.68
C ARG A 207 -14.10 -41.44 -31.19
N ALA A 208 -14.97 -42.25 -30.61
CA ALA A 208 -14.71 -43.65 -30.30
C ALA A 208 -14.29 -44.42 -31.56
N GLY A 209 -13.37 -45.38 -31.44
CA GLY A 209 -12.85 -46.10 -32.61
C GLY A 209 -11.98 -45.28 -33.56
N SER A 210 -11.65 -44.02 -33.22
CA SER A 210 -10.76 -43.18 -34.03
C SER A 210 -9.37 -43.05 -33.42
N ARG A 211 -8.34 -43.07 -34.28
CA ARG A 211 -6.96 -42.75 -33.91
C ARG A 211 -6.68 -41.28 -34.16
N SER A 212 -7.07 -40.45 -33.19
CA SER A 212 -6.94 -38.99 -33.26
C SER A 212 -5.73 -38.50 -32.46
N SER A 213 -5.02 -37.47 -32.94
CA SER A 213 -4.04 -36.77 -32.10
C SER A 213 -4.77 -35.84 -31.13
N VAL A 214 -4.39 -35.87 -29.86
CA VAL A 214 -4.98 -35.06 -28.79
C VAL A 214 -3.87 -34.38 -28.02
N THR A 215 -3.99 -33.07 -27.83
CA THR A 215 -3.12 -32.29 -26.94
C THR A 215 -3.88 -31.94 -25.67
N LEU A 216 -3.31 -32.24 -24.50
CA LEU A 216 -3.74 -31.72 -23.21
C LEU A 216 -2.85 -30.51 -22.87
N THR A 217 -3.45 -29.34 -22.63
CA THR A 217 -2.76 -28.10 -22.22
C THR A 217 -3.19 -27.70 -20.82
N VAL A 218 -2.26 -27.30 -19.96
CA VAL A 218 -2.44 -27.06 -18.52
C VAL A 218 -1.70 -25.78 -18.10
N GLU A 219 -2.43 -24.83 -17.52
CA GLU A 219 -1.92 -23.53 -17.08
C GLU A 219 -1.74 -23.54 -15.55
N ILE A 220 -0.59 -23.06 -15.06
CA ILE A 220 -0.17 -23.19 -13.66
C ILE A 220 0.20 -21.84 -13.04
N ASP A 221 -0.43 -21.54 -11.89
CA ASP A 221 -0.06 -20.44 -11.00
C ASP A 221 0.76 -21.03 -9.83
N ASN A 222 2.10 -20.97 -9.96
CA ASN A 222 3.01 -21.52 -8.97
C ASN A 222 3.42 -20.46 -7.92
N PRO A 223 3.36 -20.76 -6.60
CA PRO A 223 3.97 -19.92 -5.59
C PRO A 223 5.48 -19.78 -5.80
N GLY A 224 5.98 -18.54 -5.86
CA GLY A 224 7.39 -18.27 -6.17
C GLY A 224 7.63 -18.11 -7.67
N ARG A 225 8.57 -18.89 -8.23
CA ARG A 225 8.94 -18.82 -9.65
C ARG A 225 8.37 -20.01 -10.41
N ILE A 226 8.08 -19.88 -11.71
CA ILE A 226 7.64 -21.05 -12.49
C ILE A 226 8.73 -22.13 -12.59
N GLU A 227 10.01 -21.74 -12.58
CA GLU A 227 11.12 -22.71 -12.63
C GLU A 227 11.23 -23.59 -11.37
N ASP A 228 10.48 -23.26 -10.30
CA ASP A 228 10.36 -24.11 -9.11
C ASP A 228 9.31 -25.23 -9.29
N VAL A 229 8.53 -25.25 -10.38
CA VAL A 229 7.68 -26.39 -10.75
C VAL A 229 8.57 -27.57 -11.16
N GLU A 230 8.53 -28.66 -10.40
CA GLU A 230 9.37 -29.84 -10.63
C GLU A 230 8.82 -30.67 -11.81
N LYS A 231 7.52 -31.01 -11.76
CA LYS A 231 6.86 -31.89 -12.73
C LYS A 231 5.39 -31.53 -12.86
N VAL A 232 4.89 -31.66 -14.09
CA VAL A 232 3.46 -31.59 -14.41
C VAL A 232 3.08 -32.88 -15.11
N THR A 233 2.09 -33.60 -14.59
CA THR A 233 1.76 -34.95 -15.03
C THR A 233 0.26 -35.16 -15.21
N ALA A 234 -0.13 -36.05 -16.13
CA ALA A 234 -1.51 -36.47 -16.35
C ALA A 234 -1.66 -38.00 -16.32
N ASP A 235 -2.73 -38.48 -15.69
CA ASP A 235 -3.05 -39.90 -15.59
C ASP A 235 -3.81 -40.40 -16.83
N LEU A 236 -3.06 -40.68 -17.90
CA LEU A 236 -3.60 -41.19 -19.16
C LEU A 236 -3.80 -42.72 -19.17
N ARG A 237 -3.76 -43.40 -18.01
CA ARG A 237 -3.91 -44.87 -17.92
C ARG A 237 -5.29 -45.35 -18.36
N ALA A 238 -6.32 -44.51 -18.25
CA ALA A 238 -7.65 -44.76 -18.84
C ALA A 238 -7.63 -44.91 -20.37
N PHE A 239 -6.58 -44.41 -21.03
CA PHE A 239 -6.31 -44.56 -22.46
C PHE A 239 -5.18 -45.57 -22.75
N GLY A 240 -4.86 -46.47 -21.81
CA GLY A 240 -3.90 -47.56 -21.99
C GLY A 240 -2.42 -47.17 -21.99
N TYR A 241 -2.09 -45.93 -21.64
CA TYR A 241 -0.71 -45.57 -21.31
C TYR A 241 -0.30 -46.25 -19.98
N PRO A 242 0.94 -46.74 -19.81
CA PRO A 242 1.34 -47.43 -18.57
C PRO A 242 1.63 -46.46 -17.43
N ASP A 243 2.28 -45.33 -17.74
CA ASP A 243 2.80 -44.35 -16.80
C ASP A 243 2.02 -43.03 -16.85
N LEU A 244 2.27 -42.16 -15.87
CA LEU A 244 1.80 -40.77 -15.92
C LEU A 244 2.52 -40.03 -17.05
N ALA A 245 1.76 -39.38 -17.93
CA ALA A 245 2.31 -38.59 -19.02
C ALA A 245 2.92 -37.29 -18.47
N LEU A 246 4.16 -36.98 -18.82
CA LEU A 246 4.83 -35.72 -18.46
C LEU A 246 4.45 -34.62 -19.44
N LEU A 247 3.93 -33.50 -18.93
CA LEU A 247 3.66 -32.29 -19.70
C LEU A 247 4.88 -31.37 -19.68
N ARG A 248 5.04 -30.55 -20.73
CA ARG A 248 6.23 -29.72 -20.96
C ARG A 248 5.87 -28.28 -21.31
N ASN A 249 6.77 -27.38 -20.94
CA ASN A 249 6.77 -25.96 -21.29
C ASN A 249 8.11 -25.66 -22.00
N ASP A 250 8.36 -26.34 -23.12
CA ASP A 250 9.62 -26.39 -23.88
C ASP A 250 9.46 -26.09 -25.38
N GLY A 251 8.27 -25.67 -25.83
CA GLY A 251 7.90 -25.42 -27.21
C GLY A 251 7.86 -26.69 -28.07
N ARG A 252 7.69 -27.87 -27.46
CA ARG A 252 7.72 -29.18 -28.14
C ARG A 252 6.63 -30.12 -27.60
N GLY A 253 6.40 -31.23 -28.31
CA GLY A 253 5.55 -32.31 -27.82
C GLY A 253 4.07 -31.93 -27.62
N GLY A 254 3.58 -30.92 -28.34
CA GLY A 254 2.23 -30.36 -28.20
C GLY A 254 2.20 -28.98 -27.55
N ASP A 255 3.31 -28.55 -26.93
CA ASP A 255 3.49 -27.18 -26.45
C ASP A 255 3.77 -26.21 -27.62
N ALA A 256 3.21 -25.01 -27.52
CA ALA A 256 3.20 -23.99 -28.57
C ALA A 256 4.24 -22.89 -28.36
N VAL A 257 4.53 -22.50 -27.11
CA VAL A 257 5.44 -21.40 -26.77
C VAL A 257 6.25 -21.77 -25.53
N ALA A 258 7.56 -21.92 -25.68
CA ALA A 258 8.42 -22.25 -24.55
C ALA A 258 8.49 -21.11 -23.52
N GLY A 259 8.20 -21.43 -22.26
CA GLY A 259 8.27 -20.51 -21.12
C GLY A 259 7.05 -19.61 -20.93
N ASP A 260 5.86 -20.03 -21.37
CA ASP A 260 4.61 -19.24 -21.26
C ASP A 260 3.69 -19.67 -20.09
N ASP A 261 4.25 -20.41 -19.13
CA ASP A 261 3.57 -21.09 -18.01
C ASP A 261 2.47 -22.12 -18.40
N ILE A 262 2.31 -22.45 -19.68
CA ILE A 262 1.38 -23.47 -20.19
C ILE A 262 2.13 -24.78 -20.49
N PHE A 263 1.87 -25.80 -19.69
CA PHE A 263 2.43 -27.12 -19.84
C PHE A 263 1.54 -27.98 -20.75
N SER A 264 2.11 -28.63 -21.75
CA SER A 264 1.36 -29.42 -22.73
C SER A 264 1.90 -30.83 -22.94
N VAL A 265 1.02 -31.76 -23.31
CA VAL A 265 1.40 -33.09 -23.84
C VAL A 265 0.47 -33.50 -24.99
N GLN A 266 1.05 -33.89 -26.11
CA GLN A 266 0.36 -34.50 -27.23
C GLN A 266 0.50 -36.02 -27.21
N PHE A 267 -0.61 -36.72 -27.42
CA PHE A 267 -0.68 -38.18 -27.45
C PHE A 267 -1.67 -38.66 -28.53
N LEU A 268 -1.60 -39.95 -28.87
CA LEU A 268 -2.52 -40.57 -29.83
C LEU A 268 -3.66 -41.24 -29.07
N PHE A 269 -4.88 -40.76 -29.28
CA PHE A 269 -6.06 -41.36 -28.68
C PHE A 269 -6.28 -42.78 -29.23
N PRO A 270 -6.57 -43.79 -28.38
CA PRO A 270 -6.65 -45.18 -28.82
C PRO A 270 -8.02 -45.56 -29.36
N GLU A 271 -8.04 -46.36 -30.43
CA GLU A 271 -9.26 -46.87 -31.07
C GLU A 271 -10.12 -47.77 -30.15
N PHE A 272 -9.52 -48.43 -29.14
CA PHE A 272 -10.25 -49.31 -28.23
C PHE A 272 -11.12 -48.56 -27.20
N VAL A 273 -10.96 -47.24 -27.07
CA VAL A 273 -11.70 -46.44 -26.09
C VAL A 273 -13.13 -46.20 -26.61
N LYS A 274 -14.11 -46.50 -25.75
CA LYS A 274 -15.55 -46.43 -26.06
C LYS A 274 -16.09 -45.02 -25.84
N GLU A 275 -17.32 -44.77 -26.26
CA GLU A 275 -18.04 -43.55 -25.92
C GLU A 275 -18.23 -43.40 -24.39
N GLY A 276 -18.14 -42.16 -23.89
CA GLY A 276 -18.21 -41.86 -22.46
C GLY A 276 -17.52 -40.55 -22.09
N GLU A 277 -17.61 -40.16 -20.82
CA GLU A 277 -16.86 -39.03 -20.27
C GLU A 277 -15.71 -39.58 -19.41
N TYR A 278 -14.48 -39.20 -19.75
CA TYR A 278 -13.26 -39.69 -19.11
C TYR A 278 -12.66 -38.58 -18.27
N SER A 279 -12.74 -38.74 -16.94
CA SER A 279 -12.11 -37.84 -15.98
C SER A 279 -10.63 -38.20 -15.84
N ILE A 280 -9.75 -37.28 -16.21
CA ILE A 280 -8.29 -37.45 -16.21
C ILE A 280 -7.70 -36.54 -15.14
N ARG A 281 -6.98 -37.13 -14.18
CA ARG A 281 -6.26 -36.34 -13.17
C ARG A 281 -5.02 -35.71 -13.76
N VAL A 282 -4.87 -34.41 -13.55
CA VAL A 282 -3.64 -33.65 -13.80
C VAL A 282 -3.09 -33.20 -12.47
N GLY A 283 -1.78 -33.34 -12.26
CA GLY A 283 -1.10 -32.91 -11.05
C GLY A 283 0.22 -32.18 -11.32
N ALA A 284 0.53 -31.21 -10.48
CA ALA A 284 1.76 -30.42 -10.52
C ALA A 284 2.49 -30.48 -9.16
N SER A 285 3.79 -30.79 -9.16
CA SER A 285 4.65 -30.75 -7.98
C SER A 285 5.66 -29.59 -8.06
N ASN A 286 6.10 -29.10 -6.89
CA ASN A 286 7.12 -28.06 -6.76
C ASN A 286 8.38 -28.63 -6.09
N LEU A 287 9.57 -28.16 -6.52
CA LEU A 287 10.89 -28.55 -6.00
C LEU A 287 11.02 -28.39 -4.48
N VAL A 288 10.31 -27.43 -3.89
CA VAL A 288 10.30 -27.16 -2.44
C VAL A 288 9.33 -28.08 -1.67
N GLY A 289 8.85 -29.13 -2.33
CA GLY A 289 7.69 -29.93 -1.95
C GLY A 289 6.38 -29.19 -2.22
N GLY A 290 5.26 -29.91 -2.13
CA GLY A 290 3.93 -29.39 -2.47
C GLY A 290 3.38 -30.02 -3.75
N TYR A 291 2.06 -30.18 -3.79
CA TYR A 291 1.36 -30.83 -4.90
C TYR A 291 -0.05 -30.25 -5.04
N GLY A 292 -0.37 -29.78 -6.23
CA GLY A 292 -1.73 -29.42 -6.65
C GLY A 292 -2.24 -30.40 -7.69
N PHE A 293 -3.55 -30.62 -7.73
CA PHE A 293 -4.18 -31.42 -8.78
C PHE A 293 -5.56 -30.90 -9.14
N THR A 294 -6.00 -31.23 -10.35
CA THR A 294 -7.37 -31.04 -10.82
C THR A 294 -7.75 -32.20 -11.72
N ASP A 295 -9.05 -32.43 -11.91
CA ASP A 295 -9.56 -33.47 -12.80
C ASP A 295 -10.19 -32.79 -14.04
N VAL A 296 -9.73 -33.16 -15.24
CA VAL A 296 -10.18 -32.61 -16.53
C VAL A 296 -10.91 -33.69 -17.34
N VAL A 297 -12.05 -33.33 -17.95
CA VAL A 297 -12.91 -34.30 -18.65
C VAL A 297 -12.67 -34.27 -20.15
N LEU A 298 -12.35 -35.42 -20.75
CA LEU A 298 -12.43 -35.65 -22.19
C LEU A 298 -13.75 -36.34 -22.53
N LYS A 299 -14.53 -35.82 -23.49
CA LYS A 299 -15.77 -36.48 -23.94
C LYS A 299 -15.53 -37.29 -25.20
N VAL A 300 -15.89 -38.57 -25.16
CA VAL A 300 -15.74 -39.50 -26.27
C VAL A 300 -17.12 -39.80 -26.85
N TYR A 301 -17.31 -39.57 -28.16
CA TYR A 301 -18.60 -39.68 -28.85
C TYR A 301 -18.57 -40.72 -29.98
N LYS A 302 -19.74 -41.12 -30.50
CA LYS A 302 -19.89 -42.14 -31.57
C LYS A 302 -19.59 -41.65 -32.99
#